data_AF-A0A812PZ30-F1
#
_entry.id   AF-A0A812PZ30-F1
#
_cell.length_a   1.000
_cell.length_b   1.000
_cell.length_c   1.000
_cell.angle_alpha   90.00
_cell.angle_beta   90.00
_cell.angle_gamma   90.00
#
_symmetry.space_group_name_H-M   'P 1'
#
loop_
_entity.id
_entity.type
_entity.pdbx_description
1 polymer ?
#
loop_
_entity_poly.entity_id
_entity_poly.type
_entity_poly.pdbx_seq_one_letter_code
_entity_poly.pdbx_strand_id
1 'polypeptide(L)'
;AVLDLISRGVKRKVAASIAVHPPKYYALVSFLMEWMRCPAAFEAMSIYVVFQFKQDLKLFREALDCVAPDTPELWVPIIATEPKKGWMKAVGLGNQFIAAFKKYWGIAAIMDLGKEEYGLMLDSEISLYDLHAQAGKGCVLAVANKIRLLLLIQP
;
A
#
# COMPACT_ATOMS: atom_id res chain seq x y z
N ALA A 1 11.78 -14.28 13.47
CA ALA A 1 10.66 -14.86 12.70
C ALA A 1 10.70 -14.40 11.24
N VAL A 2 10.37 -13.15 10.90
CA VAL A 2 10.37 -12.70 9.49
C VAL A 2 11.73 -12.80 8.79
N LEU A 3 12.83 -12.44 9.46
CA LEU A 3 14.18 -12.61 8.88
C LEU A 3 14.53 -14.07 8.56
N ASP A 4 14.01 -15.02 9.36
CA ASP A 4 14.16 -16.46 9.11
C ASP A 4 13.30 -16.92 7.93
N LEU A 5 12.12 -16.33 7.74
CA LEU A 5 11.29 -16.61 6.56
C LEU A 5 11.92 -16.08 5.27
N ILE A 6 12.60 -14.93 5.34
CA ILE A 6 13.36 -14.38 4.22
C ILE A 6 14.53 -15.31 3.87
N SER A 7 15.30 -15.78 4.86
CA SER A 7 16.44 -16.67 4.62
C SER A 7 16.01 -18.04 4.07
N ARG A 8 14.81 -18.51 4.42
CA ARG A 8 14.21 -19.75 3.90
C ARG A 8 13.65 -19.63 2.48
N GLY A 9 13.64 -18.44 1.89
CA GLY A 9 13.19 -18.23 0.51
C GLY A 9 11.71 -18.56 0.30
N VAL A 10 10.86 -18.30 1.30
CA VAL A 10 9.42 -18.60 1.21
C VAL A 10 8.81 -17.90 0.00
N LYS A 11 8.30 -18.70 -0.95
CA LYS A 11 7.60 -18.20 -2.13
C LYS A 11 6.18 -17.81 -1.74
N ARG A 12 5.92 -16.52 -1.69
CA ARG A 12 4.57 -15.97 -1.43
C ARG A 12 3.70 -16.19 -2.66
N LYS A 13 2.47 -16.64 -2.44
CA LYS A 13 1.52 -16.94 -3.53
C LYS A 13 0.63 -15.75 -3.87
N VAL A 14 0.43 -14.86 -2.92
CA VAL A 14 -0.49 -13.73 -3.06
C VAL A 14 0.30 -12.43 -3.11
N ALA A 15 -0.06 -11.55 -4.03
CA ALA A 15 0.46 -10.20 -4.10
C ALA A 15 -0.67 -9.20 -3.85
N ALA A 16 -0.53 -8.34 -2.84
CA ALA A 16 -1.45 -7.25 -2.60
C ALA A 16 -0.93 -5.95 -3.21
N SER A 17 -1.73 -5.35 -4.09
CA SER A 17 -1.53 -4.02 -4.65
C SER A 17 -2.26 -2.99 -3.78
N ILE A 18 -1.50 -2.07 -3.17
CA ILE A 18 -2.03 -0.97 -2.36
C ILE A 18 -1.66 0.35 -3.01
N ALA A 19 -2.64 1.05 -3.58
CA ALA A 19 -2.43 2.42 -4.02
C ALA A 19 -2.42 3.37 -2.81
N VAL A 20 -1.40 4.22 -2.71
CA VAL A 20 -1.30 5.21 -1.62
C VAL A 20 -1.06 6.61 -2.16
N HIS A 21 -1.58 7.61 -1.46
CA HIS A 21 -1.34 9.03 -1.67
C HIS A 21 -1.44 9.76 -0.33
N PRO A 22 -0.81 10.94 -0.18
CA PRO A 22 -1.05 11.78 0.99
C PRO A 22 -2.55 12.05 1.18
N PRO A 23 -3.07 12.12 2.42
CA PRO A 23 -2.37 12.04 3.71
C PRO A 23 -2.26 10.63 4.30
N LYS A 24 -2.50 9.56 3.52
CA LYS A 24 -2.73 8.19 4.05
C LYS A 24 -1.48 7.40 4.47
N TYR A 25 -0.30 8.03 4.48
CA TYR A 25 0.97 7.35 4.72
C TYR A 25 1.05 6.70 6.11
N TYR A 26 0.63 7.39 7.17
CA TYR A 26 0.66 6.85 8.53
C TYR A 26 -0.11 5.53 8.66
N ALA A 27 -1.27 5.45 8.02
CA ALA A 27 -2.11 4.27 8.11
C ALA A 27 -1.54 3.09 7.29
N LEU A 28 -0.90 3.37 6.16
CA LEU A 28 -0.12 2.35 5.45
C LEU A 28 1.08 1.88 6.27
N VAL A 29 1.82 2.79 6.93
CA VAL A 29 2.92 2.40 7.84
C VAL A 29 2.39 1.47 8.94
N SER A 30 1.28 1.82 9.59
CA SER A 30 0.67 0.99 10.64
C SER A 30 0.31 -0.41 10.12
N PHE A 31 -0.33 -0.49 8.95
CA PHE A 31 -0.64 -1.76 8.29
C PHE A 31 0.62 -2.59 8.01
N LEU A 32 1.66 -1.98 7.45
CA LEU A 32 2.91 -2.67 7.14
C LEU A 32 3.55 -3.24 8.41
N MET A 33 3.55 -2.47 9.51
CA MET A 33 4.09 -2.91 10.79
C MET A 33 3.33 -4.11 11.35
N GLU A 34 2.00 -4.13 11.25
CA GLU A 34 1.19 -5.28 11.65
C GLU A 34 1.42 -6.49 10.76
N TRP A 35 1.48 -6.30 9.44
CA TRP A 35 1.79 -7.36 8.47
C TRP A 35 3.17 -7.99 8.74
N MET A 36 4.20 -7.18 8.98
CA MET A 36 5.55 -7.67 9.33
C MET A 36 5.61 -8.37 10.69
N ARG A 37 4.69 -8.07 11.61
CA ARG A 37 4.61 -8.74 12.91
C ARG A 37 3.84 -10.06 12.87
N CYS A 38 3.14 -10.35 11.78
CA CYS A 38 2.33 -11.55 11.62
C CYS A 38 3.01 -12.54 10.64
N PRO A 39 3.67 -13.61 11.13
CA PRO A 39 4.37 -14.58 10.27
C PRO A 39 3.47 -15.18 9.19
N ALA A 40 2.24 -15.58 9.56
CA ALA A 40 1.29 -16.16 8.61
C ALA A 40 0.92 -15.18 7.48
N ALA A 41 0.70 -13.91 7.78
CA ALA A 41 0.42 -12.90 6.77
C ALA A 41 1.64 -12.61 5.88
N PHE A 42 2.83 -12.58 6.49
CA PHE A 42 4.10 -12.39 5.77
C PHE A 42 4.45 -13.55 4.85
N GLU A 43 4.16 -14.80 5.24
CA GLU A 43 4.37 -16.00 4.41
C GLU A 43 3.37 -16.07 3.25
N ALA A 44 2.12 -15.66 3.49
CA ALA A 44 1.06 -15.74 2.49
C ALA A 44 1.19 -14.68 1.39
N MET A 45 1.60 -13.45 1.76
CA MET A 45 1.33 -12.26 0.94
C MET A 45 2.52 -11.31 0.80
N SER A 46 2.90 -11.00 -0.44
CA SER A 46 3.78 -9.88 -0.80
C SER A 46 2.97 -8.58 -0.83
N ILE A 47 3.53 -7.49 -0.31
CA ILE A 47 2.91 -6.15 -0.41
C ILE A 47 3.61 -5.32 -1.48
N TYR A 48 2.84 -4.83 -2.44
CA TYR A 48 3.24 -3.88 -3.48
C TYR A 48 2.55 -2.55 -3.24
N VAL A 49 3.32 -1.49 -3.06
CA VAL A 49 2.80 -0.15 -2.77
C VAL A 49 2.93 0.72 -4.02
N VAL A 50 1.80 1.21 -4.52
CA VAL A 50 1.74 1.97 -5.77
C VAL A 50 1.68 3.47 -5.50
N PHE A 51 2.69 4.18 -5.98
CA PHE A 51 2.87 5.62 -5.90
C PHE A 51 2.59 6.30 -7.24
N GLN A 52 2.21 7.57 -7.21
CA GLN A 52 2.04 8.36 -8.43
C GLN A 52 3.39 8.85 -8.95
N PHE A 53 4.26 9.31 -8.03
CA PHE A 53 5.57 9.85 -8.35
C PHE A 53 6.68 9.28 -7.47
N LYS A 54 7.94 9.42 -7.91
CA LYS A 54 9.11 9.11 -7.07
C LYS A 54 9.15 9.98 -5.81
N GLN A 55 8.63 11.21 -5.90
CA GLN A 55 8.51 12.13 -4.77
C GLN A 55 7.56 11.59 -3.70
N ASP A 56 6.46 10.94 -4.08
CA ASP A 56 5.53 10.31 -3.13
C ASP A 56 6.21 9.15 -2.38
N LEU A 57 7.03 8.36 -3.09
CA LEU A 57 7.82 7.29 -2.47
C LEU A 57 8.82 7.88 -1.46
N LYS A 58 9.48 8.98 -1.82
CA LYS A 58 10.41 9.67 -0.91
C LYS A 58 9.69 10.15 0.35
N LEU A 59 8.56 10.85 0.19
CA LEU A 59 7.75 11.34 1.31
C LEU A 59 7.21 10.18 2.17
N PHE A 60 6.85 9.06 1.56
CA PHE A 60 6.41 7.88 2.30
C PHE A 60 7.54 7.26 3.13
N ARG A 61 8.75 7.15 2.58
CA ARG A 61 9.93 6.69 3.34
C ARG A 61 10.26 7.62 4.49
N GLU A 62 10.21 8.93 4.28
CA GLU A 62 10.37 9.93 5.35
C GLU A 62 9.32 9.75 6.45
N ALA A 63 8.06 9.46 6.09
CA ALA A 63 7.00 9.16 7.05
C ALA A 63 7.22 7.82 7.77
N LEU A 64 7.71 6.79 7.07
CA LEU A 64 8.06 5.49 7.64
C LEU A 64 9.18 5.65 8.67
N ASP A 65 10.26 6.35 8.31
CA ASP A 65 11.39 6.61 9.21
C ASP A 65 10.97 7.43 10.44
N CYS A 66 10.00 8.34 10.28
CA CYS A 66 9.47 9.13 11.39
C CYS A 66 8.66 8.28 12.40
N VAL A 67 7.88 7.31 11.92
CA VAL A 67 6.94 6.53 12.75
C VAL A 67 7.56 5.22 13.26
N ALA A 68 8.38 4.59 12.42
CA ALA A 68 8.98 3.28 12.68
C ALA A 68 10.41 3.27 12.12
N PRO A 69 11.35 3.98 12.77
CA PRO A 69 12.75 4.01 12.36
C PRO A 69 13.33 2.58 12.32
N ASP A 70 14.32 2.39 11.46
CA ASP A 70 15.03 1.11 11.24
C ASP A 70 14.15 -0.04 10.69
N THR A 71 12.92 0.26 10.29
CA THR A 71 12.03 -0.73 9.67
C THR A 71 12.56 -1.11 8.29
N PRO A 72 12.85 -2.40 8.03
CA PRO A 72 13.32 -2.82 6.73
C PRO A 72 12.23 -2.66 5.66
N GLU A 73 12.62 -2.21 4.47
CA GLU A 73 11.74 -2.12 3.31
C GLU A 73 11.47 -3.52 2.73
N LEU A 74 10.56 -4.27 3.38
CA LEU A 74 10.14 -5.62 2.98
C LEU A 74 8.97 -5.64 1.99
N TRP A 75 8.48 -4.46 1.61
CA TRP A 75 7.44 -4.22 0.62
C TRP A 75 8.07 -3.71 -0.69
N VAL A 76 7.33 -3.79 -1.80
CA VAL A 76 7.85 -3.44 -3.13
C VAL A 76 7.24 -2.11 -3.61
N PRO A 77 8.04 -1.06 -3.87
CA PRO A 77 7.53 0.16 -4.48
C PRO A 77 7.23 -0.03 -5.96
N ILE A 78 6.05 0.42 -6.40
CA ILE A 78 5.68 0.58 -7.81
C ILE A 78 5.42 2.06 -8.06
N ILE A 79 6.09 2.64 -9.06
CA ILE A 79 5.75 3.97 -9.56
C ILE A 79 4.82 3.80 -10.76
N ALA A 80 3.60 4.33 -10.66
CA ALA A 80 2.65 4.26 -11.76
C ALA A 80 3.12 5.13 -12.94
N THR A 81 3.00 4.60 -14.15
CA THR A 81 3.28 5.37 -15.36
C THR A 81 2.22 6.44 -15.53
N GLU A 82 2.66 7.64 -15.92
CA GLU A 82 1.76 8.74 -16.19
C GLU A 82 0.81 8.39 -17.37
N PRO A 83 -0.52 8.59 -17.22
CA PRO A 83 -1.46 8.41 -18.31
C PRO A 83 -1.15 9.33 -19.51
N LYS A 84 -1.53 8.93 -20.72
CA LYS A 84 -1.28 9.72 -21.96
C LYS A 84 -1.77 11.17 -21.92
N LYS A 85 -2.81 11.47 -21.11
CA LYS A 85 -3.39 12.81 -20.95
C LYS A 85 -2.91 13.52 -19.67
N GLY A 86 -1.83 13.01 -19.07
CA GLY A 86 -1.34 13.44 -17.78
C GLY A 86 -2.22 12.98 -16.62
N TRP A 87 -1.78 13.31 -15.42
CA TRP A 87 -2.56 13.10 -14.20
C TRP A 87 -3.74 14.07 -14.11
N MET A 88 -4.88 13.58 -13.61
CA MET A 88 -5.97 14.47 -13.22
C MET A 88 -5.54 15.37 -12.06
N LYS A 89 -6.21 16.51 -11.89
CA LYS A 89 -6.04 17.31 -10.68
C LYS A 89 -6.47 16.49 -9.47
N ALA A 90 -5.63 16.45 -8.43
CA ALA A 90 -5.83 15.70 -7.19
C ALA A 90 -6.87 16.37 -6.26
N VAL A 91 -8.08 16.59 -6.77
CA VAL A 91 -9.21 17.21 -6.04
C VAL A 91 -10.50 16.44 -6.32
N GLY A 92 -11.33 16.25 -5.28
CA GLY A 92 -12.63 15.58 -5.39
C GLY A 92 -12.55 14.21 -6.08
N LEU A 93 -13.36 14.01 -7.12
CA LEU A 93 -13.39 12.78 -7.93
C LEU A 93 -12.04 12.46 -8.58
N GLY A 94 -11.18 13.45 -8.83
CA GLY A 94 -9.84 13.23 -9.37
C GLY A 94 -8.99 12.33 -8.48
N ASN A 95 -9.10 12.45 -7.16
CA ASN A 95 -8.40 11.57 -6.21
C ASN A 95 -8.84 10.12 -6.34
N GLN A 96 -10.14 9.91 -6.53
CA GLN A 96 -10.71 8.57 -6.70
C GLN A 96 -10.26 7.92 -8.00
N PHE A 97 -10.23 8.67 -9.11
CA PHE A 97 -9.72 8.16 -10.37
C PHE A 97 -8.23 7.88 -10.36
N ILE A 98 -7.42 8.76 -9.74
CA ILE A 98 -5.97 8.53 -9.56
C ILE A 98 -5.73 7.28 -8.71
N ALA A 99 -6.49 7.11 -7.62
CA ALA A 99 -6.40 5.92 -6.79
C ALA A 99 -6.79 4.66 -7.55
N ALA A 100 -7.91 4.66 -8.28
CA ALA A 100 -8.35 3.55 -9.10
C ALA A 100 -7.33 3.18 -10.19
N PHE A 101 -6.77 4.18 -10.88
CA PHE A 101 -5.73 3.96 -11.87
C PHE A 101 -4.49 3.31 -11.26
N LYS A 102 -4.01 3.80 -10.12
CA LYS A 102 -2.86 3.20 -9.42
C LYS A 102 -3.14 1.76 -8.97
N LYS A 103 -4.34 1.47 -8.46
CA LYS A 103 -4.73 0.11 -8.07
C LYS A 103 -4.64 -0.85 -9.26
N TYR A 104 -5.24 -0.47 -10.38
CA TYR A 104 -5.18 -1.22 -11.64
C TYR A 104 -3.74 -1.39 -12.13
N TRP A 105 -2.96 -0.31 -12.13
CA TRP A 105 -1.56 -0.32 -12.56
C TRP A 105 -0.71 -1.27 -11.71
N GLY A 106 -0.89 -1.28 -10.39
CA GLY A 106 -0.17 -2.19 -9.51
C GLY A 106 -0.48 -3.66 -9.78
N ILE A 107 -1.76 -3.99 -10.06
CA ILE A 107 -2.12 -5.36 -10.44
C ILE A 107 -1.48 -5.76 -11.76
N ALA A 108 -1.55 -4.90 -12.77
CA ALA A 108 -0.91 -5.16 -14.06
C ALA A 108 0.60 -5.43 -13.89
N ALA A 109 1.29 -4.58 -13.11
CA ALA A 109 2.70 -4.76 -12.81
C ALA A 109 3.00 -6.06 -12.03
N ILE A 110 2.14 -6.46 -11.09
CA ILE A 110 2.26 -7.75 -10.40
C ILE A 110 2.13 -8.91 -11.39
N MET A 111 1.13 -8.85 -12.29
CA MET A 111 0.91 -9.89 -13.29
C MET A 111 2.08 -9.99 -14.27
N ASP A 112 2.65 -8.85 -14.69
CA ASP A 112 3.82 -8.80 -15.57
C ASP A 112 5.08 -9.40 -14.92
N LEU A 113 5.21 -9.30 -13.59
CA LEU A 113 6.32 -9.94 -12.85
C LEU A 113 6.19 -11.46 -12.80
N GLY A 114 4.97 -12.01 -12.83
CA GLY A 114 4.70 -13.45 -12.84
C GLY A 114 5.25 -14.23 -11.64
N LYS A 115 5.53 -13.56 -10.52
CA LYS A 115 6.14 -14.17 -9.32
C LYS A 115 5.11 -14.81 -8.41
N GLU A 116 3.98 -14.14 -8.24
CA GLU A 116 2.84 -14.57 -7.42
C GLU A 116 1.73 -15.20 -8.28
N GLU A 117 0.93 -16.07 -7.67
CA GLU A 117 -0.17 -16.83 -8.29
C GLU A 117 -1.48 -16.02 -8.30
N TYR A 118 -1.66 -15.15 -7.30
CA TYR A 118 -2.88 -14.36 -7.12
C TYR A 118 -2.58 -12.88 -6.91
N GLY A 119 -3.37 -12.00 -7.55
CA GLY A 119 -3.34 -10.56 -7.35
C GLY A 119 -4.53 -10.10 -6.52
N LEU A 120 -4.28 -9.46 -5.37
CA LEU A 120 -5.27 -8.80 -4.54
C LEU A 120 -5.20 -7.29 -4.75
N MET A 121 -6.29 -6.71 -5.23
CA MET A 121 -6.43 -5.26 -5.26
C MET A 121 -6.98 -4.83 -3.90
N LEU A 122 -6.14 -4.15 -3.11
CA LEU A 122 -6.55 -3.63 -1.82
C LEU A 122 -6.96 -2.17 -1.95
N ASP A 123 -8.20 -1.88 -1.55
CA ASP A 123 -8.62 -0.51 -1.40
C ASP A 123 -8.15 0.04 -0.05
N SER A 124 -7.21 0.98 -0.08
CA SER A 124 -6.88 1.83 1.07
C SER A 124 -7.84 3.04 1.15
N GLU A 125 -9.15 2.79 1.05
CA GLU A 125 -10.13 3.63 1.76
C GLU A 125 -10.06 3.29 3.25
N ILE A 126 -8.88 3.52 3.82
CA ILE A 126 -8.73 3.75 5.24
C ILE A 126 -9.54 5.01 5.49
N SER A 127 -10.78 4.82 5.91
CA SER A 127 -11.69 5.92 6.21
C SER A 127 -11.14 6.63 7.43
N LEU A 128 -10.39 7.71 7.20
CA LEU A 128 -10.15 8.76 8.20
C LEU A 128 -11.44 9.57 8.46
N TYR A 129 -12.54 9.23 7.80
CA TYR A 129 -13.82 9.94 7.82
C TYR A 129 -14.89 9.17 8.59
N ASP A 130 -14.58 8.68 9.79
CA ASP A 130 -15.63 8.27 10.74
C ASP A 130 -15.57 9.13 12.02
N LEU A 131 -16.55 10.03 12.10
CA LEU A 131 -17.14 10.77 13.23
C LEU A 131 -16.26 11.04 14.49
N HIS A 132 -15.95 12.33 14.73
CA HIS A 132 -15.53 12.94 16.01
C HIS A 132 -14.03 13.01 16.41
N ALA A 133 -13.07 13.04 15.48
CA ALA A 133 -11.70 13.42 15.86
C ALA A 133 -11.57 14.96 15.97
N GLN A 134 -11.63 15.50 17.20
CA GLN A 134 -11.25 16.87 17.50
C GLN A 134 -9.83 17.15 17.01
N ALA A 135 -9.62 18.30 16.37
CA ALA A 135 -8.33 18.78 15.90
C ALA A 135 -7.38 19.01 17.08
N GLY A 136 -6.64 17.96 17.48
CA GLY A 136 -5.56 18.02 18.44
C GLY A 136 -4.22 18.08 17.72
N LYS A 137 -3.40 19.07 18.05
CA LYS A 137 -2.00 19.16 17.60
C LYS A 137 -1.22 17.93 18.10
N GLY A 138 -0.57 17.21 17.20
CA GLY A 138 0.31 16.07 17.52
C GLY A 138 -0.24 14.75 16.97
N CYS A 139 0.66 13.88 16.50
CA CYS A 139 0.40 12.59 15.84
C CYS A 139 -0.58 11.67 16.60
N VAL A 140 -1.89 11.88 16.50
CA VAL A 140 -2.92 10.88 16.76
C VAL A 140 -4.13 11.22 15.88
N LEU A 141 -4.43 10.38 14.89
CA LEU A 141 -5.77 10.32 14.28
C LEU A 141 -6.27 8.88 14.45
N ALA A 142 -7.45 8.73 15.04
CA ALA A 142 -8.11 7.44 15.17
C ALA A 142 -8.38 6.86 13.77
N VAL A 143 -7.95 5.62 13.54
CA VAL A 143 -8.10 4.92 12.26
C VAL A 143 -9.13 3.81 12.42
N ALA A 144 -10.25 3.91 11.70
CA ALA A 144 -11.16 2.79 11.47
C ALA A 144 -10.71 2.07 10.18
N ASN A 145 -10.25 0.83 10.31
CA ASN A 145 -9.79 0.01 9.18
C ASN A 145 -10.98 -0.68 8.51
N LYS A 146 -11.36 -0.22 7.30
CA LYS A 146 -12.28 -0.96 6.41
C LYS A 146 -11.54 -1.32 5.13
N ILE A 147 -10.95 -2.52 5.09
CA ILE A 147 -10.29 -3.05 3.89
C ILE A 147 -11.38 -3.65 2.98
N ARG A 148 -11.53 -3.13 1.76
CA ARG A 148 -12.30 -3.81 0.70
C ARG A 148 -11.34 -4.65 -0.15
N LEU A 149 -11.65 -5.93 -0.30
CA LEU A 149 -10.86 -6.92 -1.01
C LEU A 149 -11.49 -7.20 -2.38
N LEU A 150 -10.73 -7.03 -3.46
CA LEU A 150 -11.07 -7.56 -4.78
C LEU A 150 -9.97 -8.54 -5.22
N LEU A 151 -10.35 -9.81 -5.43
CA LEU A 151 -9.46 -10.89 -5.85
C LEU A 151 -9.49 -11.00 -7.38
N LEU A 152 -8.32 -10.96 -8.01
CA LEU A 152 -8.12 -11.25 -9.43
C LEU A 152 -7.29 -12.53 -9.54
N ILE A 153 -7.87 -13.55 -10.18
CA ILE A 153 -7.27 -14.88 -10.35
C ILE A 153 -6.69 -14.94 -11.78
N GLN A 154 -5.42 -15.36 -11.93
CA GLN A 154 -4.87 -15.68 -13.25
C GLN A 154 -5.53 -16.97 -13.79
N PRO A 155 -5.94 -17.02 -15.07
CA PRO A 155 -6.54 -18.21 -15.67
C PRO A 155 -5.57 -19.37 -15.80
#